data_AF-A0A955W2T6-F1
#
_entry.id   AF-A0A955W2T6-F1
#
_cell.length_a   1.000
_cell.length_b   1.000
_cell.length_c   1.000
_cell.angle_alpha   90.00
_cell.angle_beta   90.00
_cell.angle_gamma   90.00
#
_symmetry.space_group_name_H-M   'P 1'
#
loop_
_entity.id
_entity.type
_entity.pdbx_description
1 polymer ?
#
loop_
_entity_poly.entity_id
_entity_poly.type
_entity_poly.pdbx_seq_one_letter_code
_entity_poly.pdbx_strand_id
1 'polypeptide(L)' 'MSDPRMCIPGATYMVTRSTTMSLFLLVPGPVVNEILEYCLAFAARGRGIRIHAFSVQSNHYHLVVTDTE' A
#
# COMPACT_ATOMS: atom_id res chain seq x y z
N MET A 1 -0.32 18.56 9.70
CA MET A 1 -1.68 18.09 9.39
C MET A 1 -1.71 17.91 7.89
N SER A 2 -2.03 16.73 7.36
CA SER A 2 -2.17 16.57 5.91
C SER A 2 -3.51 17.18 5.47
N ASP A 3 -3.58 17.66 4.23
CA ASP A 3 -4.84 18.10 3.64
C ASP A 3 -5.88 16.96 3.68
N PRO A 4 -7.19 17.30 3.66
CA PRO A 4 -8.25 16.33 3.52
C PRO A 4 -7.98 15.41 2.32
N ARG A 5 -8.15 14.10 2.52
CA ARG A 5 -7.99 13.15 1.42
C ARG A 5 -9.19 13.26 0.49
N MET A 6 -8.93 13.55 -0.76
CA MET A 6 -9.94 13.50 -1.81
C MET A 6 -10.23 12.04 -2.12
N CYS A 7 -11.45 11.59 -1.85
CA CYS A 7 -11.94 10.22 -2.12
C CYS A 7 -13.11 10.29 -3.11
N ILE A 8 -12.78 10.23 -4.39
CA ILE A 8 -13.69 10.14 -5.53
C ILE A 8 -13.81 8.65 -5.96
N PRO A 9 -15.03 8.11 -6.09
CA PRO A 9 -15.26 6.76 -6.63
C PRO A 9 -14.65 6.59 -8.03
N GLY A 10 -14.04 5.44 -8.28
CA GLY A 10 -13.39 5.12 -9.56
C GLY A 10 -12.05 5.80 -9.82
N ALA A 11 -11.61 6.72 -8.95
CA ALA A 11 -10.34 7.41 -9.15
C ALA A 11 -9.14 6.58 -8.67
N THR A 12 -7.96 6.89 -9.23
CA THR A 12 -6.71 6.20 -8.94
C THR A 12 -5.81 7.08 -8.07
N TYR A 13 -5.24 6.47 -7.03
CA TYR A 13 -4.45 7.15 -6.01
C TYR A 13 -3.07 6.54 -5.87
N MET A 14 -2.09 7.42 -5.58
CA MET A 14 -0.79 7.03 -5.08
C MET A 14 -0.81 7.10 -3.55
N VAL A 15 -0.62 5.96 -2.89
CA VAL A 15 -0.57 5.86 -1.44
C VAL A 15 0.88 5.62 -1.01
N THR A 16 1.38 6.47 -0.13
CA THR A 16 2.68 6.29 0.52
C THR A 16 2.47 6.07 2.01
N ARG A 17 3.12 5.06 2.58
CA ARG A 17 3.09 4.82 4.03
C ARG A 17 4.47 4.46 4.54
N SER A 18 4.90 5.20 5.56
CA SER A 18 6.15 4.92 6.29
C SER A 18 5.91 4.00 7.48
N THR A 19 6.96 3.29 7.87
CA THR A 19 7.02 2.51 9.11
C THR A 19 7.03 3.41 10.34
N THR A 20 6.76 2.82 11.50
CA THR A 20 6.86 3.51 12.79
C THR A 20 8.23 4.16 12.95
N MET A 21 8.24 5.46 13.24
CA MET A 21 9.46 6.26 13.42
C MET A 21 10.44 6.15 12.23
N SER A 22 9.95 5.83 11.03
CA SER A 22 10.78 5.60 9.83
C SER A 22 11.87 4.52 10.00
N LEU A 23 11.65 3.57 10.92
CA LEU A 23 12.58 2.47 11.17
C LEU A 23 12.64 1.48 10.00
N PHE A 24 13.75 0.76 9.86
CA PHE A 24 13.95 -0.23 8.80
C PHE A 24 13.27 -1.56 9.14
N LEU A 25 11.93 -1.57 9.19
CA LEU A 25 11.11 -2.72 9.58
C LEU A 25 10.62 -3.57 8.40
N LEU A 26 10.85 -3.10 7.17
CA LEU A 26 10.46 -3.76 5.92
C LEU A 26 11.68 -4.14 5.08
N VAL A 27 12.78 -4.55 5.74
CA VAL A 27 14.02 -4.92 5.05
C VAL A 27 13.72 -6.03 4.02
N PRO A 28 14.01 -5.81 2.72
CA PRO A 28 13.69 -6.80 1.69
C PRO A 28 14.37 -8.14 1.92
N GLY A 29 13.61 -9.21 1.81
CA GLY A 29 14.06 -10.58 1.95
C GLY A 29 12.92 -11.54 1.60
N PRO A 30 13.22 -12.83 1.31
CA PRO A 30 12.21 -13.76 0.79
C PRO A 30 10.95 -13.83 1.66
N VAL A 31 11.12 -13.99 2.97
CA VAL A 31 10.02 -14.07 3.93
C VAL A 31 9.22 -12.77 4.02
N VAL A 32 9.91 -11.62 4.05
CA VAL A 32 9.25 -10.30 4.17
C VAL A 32 8.46 -10.00 2.90
N ASN A 33 9.00 -10.34 1.73
CA ASN A 33 8.33 -10.15 0.44
C ASN A 33 7.04 -10.97 0.36
N GLU A 34 7.10 -12.27 0.71
CA GLU A 34 5.92 -13.15 0.74
C GLU A 34 4.84 -12.64 1.70
N ILE A 35 5.23 -12.20 2.90
CA ILE A 35 4.30 -11.62 3.87
C ILE A 35 3.62 -10.37 3.30
N LEU A 36 4.38 -9.49 2.66
CA LEU A 36 3.83 -8.26 2.08
C LEU A 36 2.87 -8.53 0.93
N GLU A 37 3.24 -9.43 0.02
CA GLU A 37 2.37 -9.84 -1.09
C GLU A 37 1.06 -10.44 -0.58
N TYR A 38 1.13 -11.35 0.41
CA TYR A 38 -0.03 -11.91 1.06
C TYR A 38 -0.92 -10.82 1.70
N CYS A 39 -0.32 -9.92 2.47
CA CYS A 39 -1.04 -8.84 3.12
C CYS A 39 -1.74 -7.91 2.12
N LEU A 40 -1.08 -7.56 1.02
CA LEU A 40 -1.67 -6.72 -0.04
C LEU A 40 -2.83 -7.43 -0.74
N ALA A 41 -2.66 -8.70 -1.10
CA ALA A 41 -3.71 -9.50 -1.73
C ALA A 41 -4.92 -9.67 -0.79
N PHE A 42 -4.67 -9.97 0.48
CA PHE A 42 -5.70 -10.08 1.50
C PHE A 42 -6.42 -8.75 1.76
N ALA A 43 -5.69 -7.63 1.74
CA ALA A 43 -6.25 -6.29 1.88
C ALA A 43 -7.20 -5.93 0.72
N ALA A 44 -6.83 -6.26 -0.52
CA ALA A 44 -7.65 -5.99 -1.70
C ALA A 44 -8.89 -6.90 -1.79
N ARG A 45 -8.84 -8.10 -1.21
CA ARG A 45 -9.88 -9.11 -1.36
C ARG A 45 -11.25 -8.63 -0.84
N GLY A 46 -12.21 -8.52 -1.76
CA GLY A 46 -13.62 -8.23 -1.46
C GLY A 46 -13.89 -6.80 -0.97
N ARG A 47 -12.97 -5.85 -1.20
CA ARG A 47 -13.09 -4.46 -0.73
C ARG A 47 -13.23 -3.41 -1.85
N GLY A 48 -13.49 -3.82 -3.08
CA GLY A 48 -13.55 -2.87 -4.21
C GLY A 48 -12.22 -2.16 -4.49
N ILE A 49 -11.08 -2.65 -3.98
CA ILE A 49 -9.77 -2.02 -4.22
C ILE A 49 -8.99 -2.81 -5.26
N ARG A 50 -8.62 -2.15 -6.37
CA ARG A 50 -7.70 -2.71 -7.36
C ARG A 50 -6.30 -2.14 -7.14
N ILE A 51 -5.33 -3.02 -6.86
CA ILE A 51 -3.91 -2.66 -6.77
C ILE A 51 -3.29 -2.82 -8.17
N HIS A 52 -2.74 -1.75 -8.73
CA HIS A 52 -2.08 -1.75 -10.04
C HIS A 52 -0.58 -1.96 -9.94
N ALA A 53 0.04 -1.38 -8.90
CA ALA A 53 1.46 -1.49 -8.65
C ALA A 53 1.76 -1.28 -7.17
N PHE A 54 2.85 -1.88 -6.69
CA PHE A 54 3.42 -1.59 -5.39
C PHE A 54 4.94 -1.62 -5.44
N SER A 55 5.58 -0.86 -4.55
CA SER A 55 7.03 -0.90 -4.33
C SER A 55 7.30 -0.75 -2.84
N VAL A 56 8.15 -1.62 -2.31
CA VAL A 56 8.46 -1.66 -0.87
C VAL A 56 9.95 -1.39 -0.68
N GLN A 57 10.24 -0.47 0.23
CA GLN A 57 11.57 -0.10 0.68
C GLN A 57 11.66 -0.37 2.19
N SER A 58 12.86 -0.37 2.76
CA SER A 58 13.07 -0.81 4.15
C SER A 58 12.26 -0.04 5.21
N ASN A 59 11.90 1.22 4.95
CA ASN A 59 11.15 2.09 5.87
C ASN A 59 9.80 2.59 5.34
N HIS A 60 9.42 2.27 4.11
CA HIS A 60 8.14 2.72 3.55
C HIS A 60 7.75 1.91 2.32
N TYR A 61 6.51 2.07 1.89
CA TYR A 61 6.05 1.52 0.63
C TYR A 61 5.14 2.49 -0.11
N HIS A 62 5.02 2.24 -1.40
CA HIS A 62 4.14 2.93 -2.32
C HIS A 62 3.14 1.95 -2.93
N LEU A 63 1.90 2.38 -3.10
CA LEU A 63 0.85 1.66 -3.81
C LEU A 63 0.20 2.58 -4.84
N VAL A 64 -0.13 2.03 -6.00
CA VAL A 64 -1.05 2.64 -6.97
C VAL A 64 -2.35 1.85 -6.92
N VAL A 65 -3.43 2.47 -6.46
CA VAL A 65 -4.72 1.79 -6.23
C VAL A 65 -5.89 2.55 -6.85
N THR A 66 -6.90 1.82 -7.32
CA THR A 66 -8.21 2.39 -7.67
C THR A 66 -9.25 1.88 -6.70
N ASP A 67 -10.07 2.79 -6.19
CA ASP A 67 -11.32 2.46 -5.51
C ASP A 67 -12.38 2.24 -6.58
N THR A 68 -12.79 1.00 -6.82
CA THR A 68 -13.66 0.62 -7.94
C THR A 68 -15.15 0.67 -7.61
N GLU A 69 -15.50 0.95 -6.36
CA GLU A 69 -16.89 1.02 -5.85
C GLU A 69 -17.23 2.44 -5.34
#